data_AF-A0A1C5SMA6-F1
#
_entry.id   AF-A0A1C5SMA6-F1
#
_cell.length_a   1.000
_cell.length_b   1.000
_cell.length_c   1.000
_cell.angle_alpha   90.00
_cell.angle_beta   90.00
_cell.angle_gamma   90.00
#
_symmetry.space_group_name_H-M   'P 1'
#
loop_
_entity.id
_entity.type
_entity.pdbx_description
1 polymer ?
#
loop_
_entity_poly.entity_id
_entity_poly.type
_entity_poly.pdbx_seq_one_letter_code
_entity_poly.pdbx_strand_id
1 'polypeptide(L)'
;MKEDKIIEDPRFKQCNREAIMGLLLGLLNLIWWFAWGYGLGSKPVSEYTYILGFPTWFFMSCIIGGILFSILTVVMINKLFKNMSLEGLTKEEFEKYKKEFD
;
A
#
# COMPACT_ATOMS: atom_id res chain seq x y z
N MET A 1 19.09 -38.35 -13.17
CA MET A 1 18.84 -36.91 -12.92
C MET A 1 18.48 -36.78 -11.45
N LYS A 2 19.27 -36.05 -10.65
CA LYS A 2 18.81 -35.66 -9.32
C LYS A 2 17.65 -34.71 -9.55
N GLU A 3 16.52 -34.95 -8.91
CA GLU A 3 15.41 -34.01 -8.89
C GLU A 3 15.94 -32.73 -8.25
N ASP A 4 16.24 -31.72 -9.08
CA ASP A 4 16.50 -30.37 -8.63
C ASP A 4 15.17 -29.85 -8.07
N LYS A 5 14.91 -30.14 -6.79
CA LYS A 5 13.81 -29.53 -6.05
C LYS A 5 14.01 -28.03 -6.16
N ILE A 6 13.14 -27.38 -6.92
CA ILE A 6 13.06 -25.93 -6.95
C ILE A 6 12.58 -25.52 -5.55
N ILE A 7 13.52 -25.06 -4.72
CA ILE A 7 13.22 -24.59 -3.38
C ILE A 7 12.72 -23.15 -3.53
N GLU A 8 11.47 -22.92 -3.13
CA GLU A 8 10.87 -21.59 -3.15
C GLU A 8 11.57 -20.68 -2.12
N ASP A 9 11.84 -19.44 -2.51
CA ASP A 9 12.51 -18.47 -1.66
C ASP A 9 11.58 -18.03 -0.51
N PRO A 10 11.98 -18.16 0.76
CA PRO A 10 11.15 -17.77 1.90
C PRO A 10 10.81 -16.27 1.89
N ARG A 11 11.58 -15.43 1.20
CA ARG A 11 11.27 -14.01 0.98
C ARG A 11 9.97 -13.80 0.22
N PHE A 12 9.56 -14.73 -0.66
CA PHE A 12 8.32 -14.57 -1.43
C PHE A 12 7.07 -14.53 -0.55
N LYS A 13 7.05 -15.27 0.56
CA LYS A 13 5.93 -15.25 1.51
C LYS A 13 5.78 -13.87 2.15
N GLN A 14 6.90 -13.20 2.45
CA GLN A 14 6.90 -11.83 2.93
C GLN A 14 6.49 -10.83 1.84
N CYS A 15 7.08 -10.93 0.65
CA CYS A 15 6.74 -10.07 -0.49
C CYS A 15 5.25 -10.16 -0.85
N ASN A 16 4.65 -11.35 -0.80
CA ASN A 16 3.23 -11.52 -1.08
C ASN A 16 2.34 -10.81 -0.03
N ARG A 17 2.71 -10.87 1.26
CA ARG A 17 2.02 -10.11 2.31
C ARG A 17 2.13 -8.61 2.05
N GLU A 18 3.32 -8.12 1.72
CA GLU A 18 3.57 -6.71 1.41
C GLU A 18 2.79 -6.24 0.18
N ALA A 19 2.73 -7.07 -0.88
CA ALA A 19 1.94 -6.79 -2.08
C ALA A 19 0.43 -6.68 -1.78
N ILE A 20 -0.12 -7.59 -0.97
CA ILE A 20 -1.53 -7.55 -0.56
C ILE A 20 -1.81 -6.28 0.26
N MET A 21 -0.91 -5.89 1.18
CA MET A 21 -1.06 -4.66 1.95
C MET A 21 -1.03 -3.41 1.07
N GLY A 22 -0.13 -3.36 0.08
CA GLY A 22 -0.09 -2.29 -0.92
C GLY A 22 -1.36 -2.22 -1.76
N LEU A 23 -1.88 -3.38 -2.18
CA LEU A 23 -3.14 -3.48 -2.91
C LEU A 23 -4.32 -2.99 -2.07
N LEU A 24 -4.39 -3.38 -0.80
CA LEU A 24 -5.43 -2.93 0.13
C LEU A 24 -5.36 -1.40 0.34
N LEU A 25 -4.16 -0.83 0.49
CA LEU A 25 -3.99 0.61 0.60
C LEU A 25 -4.44 1.35 -0.67
N GLY A 26 -4.12 0.80 -1.85
CA GLY A 26 -4.59 1.32 -3.14
C GLY A 26 -6.11 1.28 -3.28
N LEU A 27 -6.75 0.18 -2.86
CA LEU A 27 -8.21 0.07 -2.83
C LEU A 27 -8.85 1.08 -1.87
N LEU A 28 -8.26 1.29 -0.68
CA LEU A 28 -8.72 2.32 0.25
C LEU A 28 -8.59 3.72 -0.36
N ASN A 29 -7.50 4.00 -1.07
CA ASN A 29 -7.32 5.26 -1.79
C ASN A 29 -8.40 5.46 -2.84
N LEU A 30 -8.70 4.41 -3.61
CA LEU A 30 -9.76 4.42 -4.61
C LEU A 30 -11.12 4.70 -3.96
N ILE A 31 -11.50 3.93 -2.94
CA ILE A 31 -12.78 4.10 -2.23
C ILE A 31 -12.89 5.50 -1.64
N TRP A 32 -11.84 6.01 -1.00
CA TRP A 32 -11.81 7.37 -0.46
C TRP A 32 -12.05 8.41 -1.55
N TRP A 33 -11.33 8.30 -2.65
CA TRP A 33 -11.46 9.21 -3.78
C TRP A 33 -12.86 9.14 -4.40
N PHE A 34 -13.44 7.95 -4.59
CA PHE A 34 -14.81 7.79 -5.09
C PHE A 34 -15.87 8.31 -4.10
N ALA A 35 -15.69 8.05 -2.80
CA ALA A 35 -16.63 8.50 -1.76
C ALA A 35 -16.69 10.02 -1.68
N TRP A 36 -15.54 10.71 -1.75
CA TRP A 36 -15.51 12.16 -1.73
C TRP A 36 -15.83 12.78 -3.10
N GLY A 37 -15.33 12.20 -4.18
CA GLY A 37 -15.55 12.65 -5.54
C GLY A 37 -17.01 12.52 -5.99
N TYR A 38 -17.66 11.37 -5.76
CA TYR A 38 -19.06 11.17 -6.14
C TYR A 38 -20.04 11.44 -5.00
N GLY A 39 -19.68 11.19 -3.75
CA GLY A 39 -20.59 11.43 -2.61
C GLY A 39 -20.81 12.92 -2.35
N LEU A 40 -19.74 13.70 -2.18
CA LEU A 40 -19.86 15.16 -2.06
C LEU A 40 -20.01 15.84 -3.42
N GLY A 41 -19.37 15.32 -4.48
CA GLY A 41 -19.43 15.93 -5.82
C GLY A 41 -20.73 15.71 -6.61
N SER A 42 -21.72 15.00 -6.05
CA SER A 42 -23.07 14.92 -6.63
C SER A 42 -24.02 16.03 -6.17
N LYS A 43 -23.55 16.95 -5.30
CA LYS A 43 -24.36 18.07 -4.84
C LYS A 43 -24.45 19.17 -5.91
N PRO A 44 -25.57 19.92 -5.98
CA PRO A 44 -25.69 21.04 -6.90
C PRO A 44 -24.59 22.09 -6.62
N VAL A 45 -24.03 22.66 -7.70
CA VAL A 45 -22.85 23.54 -7.63
C VAL A 45 -23.08 24.76 -6.72
N SER A 46 -24.34 25.18 -6.55
CA SER A 46 -24.78 26.27 -5.68
C SER A 46 -24.61 25.99 -4.19
N GLU A 47 -24.50 24.74 -3.76
CA GLU A 47 -24.31 24.36 -2.35
C GLU A 47 -22.86 23.97 -2.03
N TYR A 48 -21.94 24.08 -3.01
CA TYR A 48 -20.55 23.77 -2.74
C TYR A 48 -19.94 24.78 -1.78
N THR A 49 -19.49 24.26 -0.64
CA THR A 49 -18.54 24.98 0.20
C THR A 49 -17.19 24.96 -0.51
N TYR A 50 -16.55 26.12 -0.59
CA TYR A 50 -15.23 26.28 -1.16
C TYR A 50 -14.20 26.42 -0.04
N ILE A 51 -13.12 25.64 -0.12
CA ILE A 51 -11.96 25.74 0.76
C ILE A 51 -10.79 26.18 -0.10
N LEU A 52 -10.19 27.33 0.22
CA LEU A 52 -9.07 27.92 -0.52
C LEU A 52 -9.34 28.11 -2.03
N GLY A 53 -10.59 28.40 -2.41
CA GLY A 53 -11.00 28.60 -3.81
C GLY A 53 -11.31 27.32 -4.59
N PHE A 54 -11.16 26.15 -3.97
CA PHE A 54 -11.53 24.86 -4.56
C PHE A 54 -12.82 24.33 -3.94
N PRO A 55 -13.68 23.62 -4.70
CA PRO A 55 -14.79 22.88 -4.13
C PRO A 55 -14.30 21.93 -3.03
N THR A 56 -15.05 21.84 -1.93
CA THR A 56 -14.72 20.96 -0.79
C THR A 56 -14.41 19.54 -1.19
N TRP A 57 -15.15 18.97 -2.15
CA TRP A 57 -14.89 17.61 -2.63
C TRP A 57 -13.48 17.45 -3.24
N PHE A 58 -12.98 18.46 -3.96
CA PHE A 58 -11.63 18.45 -4.53
C PHE A 58 -10.58 18.60 -3.43
N PHE A 59 -10.79 19.52 -2.49
CA PHE A 59 -9.87 19.74 -1.37
C PHE A 59 -9.73 18.47 -0.51
N MET A 60 -10.85 17.82 -0.19
CA MET A 60 -10.88 16.58 0.60
C MET A 60 -10.28 15.39 -0.16
N SER A 61 -10.53 15.28 -1.47
CA SER A 61 -10.05 14.15 -2.28
C SER A 61 -8.55 14.27 -2.60
N CYS A 62 -8.09 15.44 -3.04
CA CYS A 62 -6.75 15.62 -3.57
C CYS A 62 -5.75 16.05 -2.49
N ILE A 63 -6.09 17.06 -1.68
CA ILE A 63 -5.15 17.62 -0.70
C ILE A 63 -5.16 16.77 0.57
N ILE A 64 -6.33 16.60 1.21
CA ILE A 64 -6.42 15.78 2.42
C ILE A 64 -6.15 14.31 2.11
N GLY A 65 -6.75 13.78 1.04
CA GLY A 65 -6.46 12.43 0.57
C GLY A 65 -4.97 12.25 0.28
N GLY A 66 -4.35 13.14 -0.49
CA GLY A 66 -2.92 13.06 -0.80
C GLY A 66 -2.03 13.00 0.45
N ILE A 67 -2.28 13.87 1.43
CA ILE A 67 -1.53 13.89 2.70
C ILE A 67 -1.79 12.61 3.50
N LEU A 68 -3.05 12.21 3.66
CA LEU A 68 -3.45 11.03 4.42
C LEU A 68 -2.81 9.76 3.86
N PHE A 69 -2.93 9.52 2.55
CA PHE A 69 -2.37 8.33 1.90
C PHE A 69 -0.84 8.35 1.83
N SER A 70 -0.21 9.53 1.73
CA SER A 70 1.24 9.65 1.86
C SER A 70 1.72 9.23 3.25
N ILE A 71 1.06 9.72 4.31
CA ILE A 71 1.39 9.34 5.69
C ILE A 71 1.15 7.84 5.91
N LEU A 72 0.02 7.31 5.45
CA LEU A 72 -0.28 5.88 5.55
C LEU A 72 0.78 5.03 4.84
N THR A 73 1.23 5.46 3.66
CA THR A 73 2.29 4.77 2.90
C THR A 73 3.61 4.78 3.68
N VAL A 74 4.01 5.93 4.24
CA VAL A 74 5.22 6.04 5.07
C VAL A 74 5.13 5.15 6.31
N VAL A 75 3.98 5.13 7.00
CA VAL A 75 3.77 4.26 8.16
C VAL A 75 3.82 2.79 7.76
N MET A 76 3.22 2.44 6.62
CA MET A 76 3.21 1.08 6.10
C MET A 76 4.64 0.60 5.80
N ILE A 77 5.44 1.39 5.07
CA ILE A 77 6.82 1.04 4.76
C ILE A 77 7.65 0.89 6.04
N ASN A 78 7.53 1.82 7.00
CA ASN A 78 8.36 1.76 8.21
C ASN A 78 7.98 0.64 9.19
N LYS A 79 6.70 0.23 9.23
CA LYS A 79 6.23 -0.74 10.23
C LYS A 79 6.02 -2.14 9.68
N LEU A 80 5.63 -2.27 8.42
CA LEU A 80 5.17 -3.53 7.84
C LEU A 80 6.17 -4.13 6.85
N PHE A 81 7.02 -3.30 6.22
CA PHE A 81 7.96 -3.78 5.22
C PHE A 81 9.25 -4.24 5.89
N LYS A 82 9.75 -5.40 5.47
CA LYS A 82 11.03 -5.94 5.93
C LYS A 82 12.10 -5.61 4.90
N ASN A 83 13.18 -4.97 5.35
CA ASN A 83 14.36 -4.82 4.51
C ASN A 83 14.99 -6.19 4.29
N MET A 84 15.08 -6.62 3.03
CA MET A 84 15.63 -7.89 2.62
C MET A 84 16.63 -7.65 1.50
N SER A 85 17.76 -8.38 1.51
CA SER A 85 18.73 -8.32 0.41
C SER A 85 18.09 -8.84 -0.88
N LEU A 86 18.46 -8.25 -2.02
CA LEU A 86 18.08 -8.73 -3.36
C LEU A 86 19.11 -9.70 -3.95
N GLU A 87 20.25 -9.90 -3.26
CA GLU A 87 21.29 -10.81 -3.69
C GLU A 87 20.91 -12.28 -3.47
N GLY A 88 21.74 -13.17 -4.01
CA GLY A 88 21.62 -14.61 -3.78
C GLY A 88 21.80 -14.93 -2.30
N LEU A 89 20.82 -15.61 -1.71
CA LEU A 89 20.87 -16.01 -0.30
C LEU A 89 21.99 -17.03 -0.06
N THR A 90 22.81 -16.77 0.95
CA THR A 90 23.64 -17.83 1.52
C THR A 90 22.76 -18.87 2.24
N LYS A 91 23.27 -20.09 2.45
CA LYS A 91 22.52 -21.15 3.15
C LYS A 91 22.09 -20.74 4.56
N GLU A 92 22.90 -19.94 5.23
CA GLU A 92 22.64 -19.44 6.58
C GLU A 92 21.50 -18.41 6.60
N GLU A 93 21.51 -17.48 5.64
CA GLU A 93 20.43 -16.50 5.47
C GLU A 93 19.11 -17.16 5.04
N PHE A 94 19.17 -18.19 4.20
CA PHE A 94 18.01 -18.96 3.79
C PHE A 94 17.31 -19.62 4.98
N GLU A 95 18.05 -20.33 5.84
CA GLU A 95 17.48 -20.95 7.05
C GLU A 95 16.95 -19.91 8.05
N LYS A 96 17.63 -18.76 8.16
CA LYS A 96 17.17 -17.64 8.99
C LYS A 96 15.82 -17.09 8.50
N TYR A 97 15.71 -16.76 7.21
CA TYR A 97 14.47 -16.23 6.64
C TYR A 97 13.36 -17.27 6.63
N LYS A 98 13.69 -18.55 6.40
CA LYS A 98 12.72 -19.63 6.51
C LYS A 98 12.14 -19.69 7.92
N LYS A 99 12.96 -19.66 8.97
CA LYS A 99 12.47 -19.64 10.36
C LYS A 99 11.70 -18.36 10.73
N GLU A 100 12.04 -17.23 10.10
CA GLU A 100 11.41 -15.94 10.36
C GLU A 100 10.07 -15.76 9.64
N PHE A 101 9.90 -16.39 8.47
CA PHE A 101 8.72 -16.23 7.61
C PHE A 101 7.83 -17.48 7.50
N ASP A 102 8.27 -18.67 7.91
CA ASP A 102 7.40 -19.84 8.10
C ASP A 102 6.33 -19.58 9.18
#